data_AF-A0A942NQJ2-F1
#
_entry.id   AF-A0A942NQJ2-F1
#
_cell.length_a   1.000
_cell.length_b   1.000
_cell.length_c   1.000
_cell.angle_alpha   90.00
_cell.angle_beta   90.00
_cell.angle_gamma   90.00
#
_symmetry.space_group_name_H-M   'P 1'
#
loop_
_entity.id
_entity.type
_entity.pdbx_description
1 polymer ?
#
loop_
_entity_poly.entity_id
_entity_poly.type
_entity_poly.pdbx_seq_one_letter_code
_entity_poly.pdbx_strand_id
1 'polypeptide(L)'
;MPSYATDTIAAIATAPGRGGIGIIRLSGQNLEPFIRGLTGRALKPRYAHHVHFLDEHDGSLDDGIALWFPAPHSFTGEQVLELQGHGGPFVLQSVLERCLQLGARPAEPGEFSRRAFLNGKLDLAQAEAIADLIDAGSRQAARSALRTLEGEFSKKLTRLKEGLVHLRMLVEATLDFPEEDIDFLEKADAWGRLRVLSAQLHDVLASTRQGVLLREGLDVVLIGQPNVGKSSLLNQLAGFDAAIVTEVAGTTRDTLREAIQIEGVPLHLIDTAGLRETTDRVEQLGIARTWAALEKADMA
;
A
#
# COMPACT_ATOMS: atom_id res chain seq x y z
N MET A 1 -4.95 24.34 -6.29
CA MET A 1 -4.93 22.87 -6.06
C MET A 1 -3.95 22.26 -7.03
N PRO A 2 -3.19 21.21 -6.67
CA PRO A 2 -2.24 20.60 -7.59
C PRO A 2 -3.03 20.04 -8.78
N SER A 3 -2.88 20.66 -9.95
CA SER A 3 -3.53 20.25 -11.19
C SER A 3 -2.75 19.05 -11.73
N TYR A 4 -3.16 17.84 -11.41
CA TYR A 4 -2.74 16.67 -12.16
C TYR A 4 -3.51 16.61 -13.49
N ALA A 5 -3.01 15.88 -14.48
CA ALA A 5 -3.64 15.80 -15.81
C ALA A 5 -5.12 15.40 -15.70
N THR A 6 -5.98 16.09 -16.42
CA THR A 6 -7.44 15.87 -16.42
C THR A 6 -7.86 14.68 -17.30
N ASP A 7 -6.91 13.81 -17.63
CA ASP A 7 -7.12 12.65 -18.48
C ASP A 7 -7.93 11.57 -17.76
N THR A 8 -8.64 10.76 -18.54
CA THR A 8 -9.29 9.55 -18.03
C THR A 8 -8.27 8.43 -18.02
N ILE A 9 -8.10 7.76 -16.89
CA ILE A 9 -7.26 6.58 -16.76
C ILE A 9 -8.11 5.31 -16.70
N ALA A 10 -7.56 4.20 -17.19
CA ALA A 10 -8.16 2.89 -17.13
C ALA A 10 -7.12 1.82 -16.75
N ALA A 11 -7.52 0.81 -15.97
CA ALA A 11 -6.72 -0.39 -15.72
C ALA A 11 -7.59 -1.57 -15.28
N ILE A 12 -7.05 -2.77 -15.42
CA ILE A 12 -7.58 -3.97 -14.74
C ILE A 12 -7.27 -3.83 -13.24
N ALA A 13 -8.32 -3.83 -12.41
CA ALA A 13 -8.25 -3.61 -10.97
C ALA A 13 -8.19 -4.90 -10.14
N THR A 14 -8.44 -6.05 -10.77
CA THR A 14 -8.30 -7.38 -10.15
C THR A 14 -6.91 -7.95 -10.36
N ALA A 15 -6.49 -8.87 -9.47
CA ALA A 15 -5.22 -9.57 -9.60
C ALA A 15 -5.09 -10.30 -10.95
N PRO A 16 -3.87 -10.38 -11.53
CA PRO A 16 -3.66 -11.11 -12.77
C PRO A 16 -3.93 -12.60 -12.59
N GLY A 17 -4.42 -13.26 -13.64
CA GLY A 17 -4.72 -14.69 -13.63
C GLY A 17 -6.11 -15.00 -14.18
N ARG A 18 -6.57 -16.22 -13.94
CA ARG A 18 -7.92 -16.67 -14.29
C ARG A 18 -8.80 -16.61 -13.06
N GLY A 19 -9.88 -15.85 -13.13
CA GLY A 19 -10.88 -15.75 -12.06
C GLY A 19 -12.31 -15.85 -12.61
N GLY A 20 -13.28 -16.08 -11.73
CA GLY A 20 -14.70 -16.03 -12.12
C GLY A 20 -15.13 -14.63 -12.55
N ILE A 21 -14.57 -13.59 -11.92
CA ILE A 21 -14.86 -12.18 -12.20
C ILE A 21 -13.54 -11.43 -12.35
N GLY A 22 -13.51 -10.47 -13.27
CA GLY A 22 -12.46 -9.46 -13.35
C GLY A 22 -13.06 -8.07 -13.48
N ILE A 23 -12.33 -7.06 -12.99
CA ILE A 23 -12.81 -5.68 -12.94
C ILE A 23 -11.89 -4.78 -13.75
N ILE A 24 -12.46 -4.01 -14.68
CA ILE A 24 -11.79 -2.86 -15.30
C ILE A 24 -12.32 -1.61 -14.62
N ARG A 25 -11.42 -0.75 -14.14
CA ARG A 25 -11.77 0.52 -13.49
C ARG A 25 -11.29 1.69 -14.33
N LEU A 26 -12.16 2.67 -14.52
CA LEU A 26 -11.85 3.97 -15.11
C LEU A 26 -12.03 5.09 -14.09
N SER A 27 -11.21 6.14 -14.16
CA SER A 27 -11.36 7.38 -13.37
C SER A 27 -11.08 8.60 -14.25
N GLY A 28 -11.94 9.61 -14.17
CA GLY A 28 -11.75 10.86 -14.92
C GLY A 28 -12.86 11.88 -14.68
N GLN A 29 -12.73 13.06 -15.28
CA GLN A 29 -13.69 14.15 -15.08
C GLN A 29 -15.02 13.94 -15.83
N ASN A 30 -14.96 13.32 -17.02
CA ASN A 30 -16.14 13.02 -17.84
C ASN A 30 -16.09 11.57 -18.34
N LEU A 31 -16.94 10.72 -17.77
CA LEU A 31 -17.07 9.32 -18.18
C LEU A 31 -18.29 9.04 -19.07
N GLU A 32 -19.10 10.05 -19.43
CA GLU A 32 -20.29 9.82 -20.26
C GLU A 32 -19.96 9.20 -21.64
N PRO A 33 -18.93 9.64 -22.38
CA PRO A 33 -18.55 9.00 -23.65
C PRO A 33 -18.15 7.54 -23.48
N PHE A 34 -17.44 7.22 -22.38
CA PHE A 34 -17.02 5.86 -22.05
C PHE A 34 -18.21 4.98 -21.69
N ILE A 35 -19.13 5.49 -20.86
CA ILE A 35 -20.35 4.79 -20.48
C ILE A 35 -21.21 4.45 -21.70
N ARG A 36 -21.44 5.44 -22.58
CA ARG A 36 -22.23 5.22 -23.80
C ARG A 36 -21.51 4.26 -24.77
N GLY A 37 -20.21 4.46 -25.01
CA GLY A 37 -19.44 3.66 -25.95
C GLY A 37 -19.19 2.22 -25.50
N LEU A 38 -19.15 1.95 -24.19
CA LEU A 38 -18.94 0.60 -23.64
C LEU A 38 -20.23 -0.14 -23.38
N THR A 39 -21.35 0.54 -23.12
CA THR A 39 -22.60 -0.12 -22.65
C THR A 39 -23.82 0.14 -23.52
N GLY A 40 -23.72 1.07 -24.49
CA GLY A 40 -24.83 1.47 -25.35
C GLY A 40 -25.96 2.23 -24.63
N ARG A 41 -25.83 2.52 -23.32
CA ARG A 41 -26.88 3.16 -22.52
C ARG A 41 -26.34 4.09 -21.44
N ALA A 42 -27.23 4.89 -20.86
CA ALA A 42 -26.93 5.64 -19.65
C ALA A 42 -27.04 4.74 -18.40
N LEU A 43 -26.23 5.01 -17.38
CA LEU A 43 -26.23 4.29 -16.12
C LEU A 43 -26.76 5.18 -14.99
N LYS A 44 -27.51 4.60 -14.06
CA LYS A 44 -27.86 5.27 -12.80
C LYS A 44 -26.67 5.24 -11.82
N PRO A 45 -26.37 6.34 -11.11
CA PRO A 45 -25.31 6.38 -10.10
C PRO A 45 -25.46 5.28 -9.05
N ARG A 46 -24.40 4.48 -8.82
CA ARG A 46 -24.32 3.47 -7.74
C ARG A 46 -25.36 2.35 -7.82
N TYR A 47 -25.91 2.09 -9.01
CA TYR A 47 -26.74 0.91 -9.27
C TYR A 47 -25.97 -0.07 -10.16
N ALA A 48 -26.11 -1.36 -9.88
CA ALA A 48 -25.63 -2.43 -10.74
C ALA A 48 -26.49 -2.52 -12.00
N HIS A 49 -25.84 -2.53 -13.15
CA HIS A 49 -26.47 -2.59 -14.45
C HIS A 49 -25.92 -3.77 -15.24
N HIS A 50 -26.75 -4.79 -15.47
CA HIS A 50 -26.42 -5.88 -16.39
C HIS A 50 -26.36 -5.35 -17.83
N VAL A 51 -25.20 -5.46 -18.50
CA VAL A 51 -24.93 -4.91 -19.82
C VAL A 51 -24.01 -5.83 -20.62
N HIS A 52 -24.10 -5.74 -21.93
CA HIS A 52 -23.02 -6.20 -22.81
C HIS A 52 -21.97 -5.10 -22.91
N PHE A 53 -20.70 -5.47 -22.81
CA PHE A 53 -19.59 -4.57 -23.11
C PHE A 53 -19.37 -4.55 -24.62
N LEU A 54 -19.38 -3.38 -25.24
CA LEU A 54 -19.42 -3.23 -26.69
C LEU A 54 -18.05 -2.85 -27.29
N ASP A 55 -17.72 -3.42 -28.45
CA ASP A 55 -16.57 -3.04 -29.26
C ASP A 55 -16.84 -1.75 -30.09
N GLU A 56 -15.98 -1.46 -31.07
CA GLU A 56 -16.11 -0.29 -31.96
C GLU A 56 -17.20 -0.40 -33.04
N HIS A 57 -17.74 -1.60 -33.23
CA HIS A 57 -18.76 -1.96 -34.22
C HIS A 57 -20.08 -2.41 -33.55
N ASP A 58 -20.27 -2.07 -32.27
CA ASP A 58 -21.41 -2.50 -31.43
C ASP A 58 -21.52 -4.03 -31.22
N GLY A 59 -20.42 -4.78 -31.47
CA GLY A 59 -20.28 -6.19 -31.15
C GLY A 59 -20.03 -6.43 -29.66
N SER A 60 -20.51 -7.55 -29.13
CA SER A 60 -20.36 -7.89 -27.70
C SER A 60 -18.97 -8.47 -27.41
N LEU A 61 -18.18 -7.76 -26.60
CA LEU A 61 -16.91 -8.22 -26.04
C LEU A 61 -17.12 -9.17 -24.86
N ASP A 62 -18.09 -8.86 -24.01
CA ASP A 62 -18.45 -9.65 -22.82
C ASP A 62 -19.86 -9.30 -22.33
N ASP A 63 -20.40 -10.11 -21.42
CA ASP A 63 -21.61 -9.84 -20.65
C ASP A 63 -21.24 -9.67 -19.17
N GLY A 64 -21.67 -8.57 -18.55
CA GLY A 64 -21.29 -8.27 -17.17
C GLY A 64 -22.09 -7.15 -16.52
N ILE A 65 -21.54 -6.61 -15.43
CA ILE A 65 -22.14 -5.56 -14.61
C ILE A 65 -21.33 -4.27 -14.76
N ALA A 66 -22.00 -3.16 -15.06
CA ALA A 66 -21.43 -1.83 -15.00
C ALA A 66 -21.90 -1.07 -13.75
N LEU A 67 -20.98 -0.38 -13.07
CA LEU A 67 -21.22 0.49 -11.93
C LEU A 67 -20.62 1.88 -12.19
N TRP A 68 -21.41 2.92 -12.05
CA TRP A 68 -20.94 4.31 -12.19
C TRP A 68 -21.04 5.06 -10.86
N PHE A 69 -19.96 5.74 -10.49
CA PHE A 69 -19.84 6.56 -9.29
C PHE A 69 -19.56 8.01 -9.70
N PRO A 70 -20.50 8.95 -9.49
CA PRO A 70 -20.26 10.35 -9.80
C PRO A 70 -19.30 11.00 -8.79
N ALA A 71 -18.58 12.03 -9.23
CA ALA A 71 -17.80 12.90 -8.35
C ALA A 71 -18.73 13.67 -7.38
N PRO A 72 -18.30 14.02 -6.16
CA PRO A 72 -17.05 13.63 -5.49
C PRO A 72 -17.16 12.29 -4.75
N HIS A 73 -18.21 11.52 -5.06
CA HIS A 73 -18.71 10.40 -4.28
C HIS A 73 -18.19 9.05 -4.80
N SER A 74 -16.89 9.00 -5.10
CA SER A 74 -16.15 7.85 -5.61
C SER A 74 -14.83 7.64 -4.83
N PHE A 75 -14.08 6.60 -5.17
CA PHE A 75 -12.77 6.31 -4.58
C PHE A 75 -11.74 7.41 -4.86
N THR A 76 -11.59 7.82 -6.12
CA THR A 76 -10.62 8.85 -6.53
C THR A 76 -11.10 10.27 -6.25
N GLY A 77 -12.39 10.47 -5.99
CA GLY A 77 -13.01 11.80 -5.91
C GLY A 77 -13.44 12.35 -7.27
N GLU A 78 -13.08 11.69 -8.37
CA GLU A 78 -13.54 11.98 -9.73
C GLU A 78 -14.79 11.15 -10.07
N GLN A 79 -15.23 11.14 -11.33
CA GLN A 79 -16.14 10.08 -11.76
C GLN A 79 -15.36 8.76 -11.85
N VAL A 80 -15.97 7.65 -11.44
CA VAL A 80 -15.41 6.31 -11.57
C VAL A 80 -16.42 5.40 -12.26
N LEU A 81 -15.96 4.59 -13.21
CA LEU A 81 -16.73 3.52 -13.86
C LEU A 81 -16.03 2.20 -13.57
N GLU A 82 -16.77 1.20 -13.11
CA GLU A 82 -16.29 -0.17 -12.97
C GLU A 82 -17.08 -1.09 -13.89
N LEU A 83 -16.35 -1.88 -14.68
CA LEU A 83 -16.88 -2.91 -15.55
C LEU A 83 -16.46 -4.26 -14.97
N GLN A 84 -17.43 -5.03 -14.50
CA GLN A 84 -17.24 -6.33 -13.87
C GLN A 84 -17.72 -7.40 -14.83
N GLY A 85 -16.78 -8.09 -15.48
CA GLY A 85 -17.05 -9.15 -16.46
C GLY A 85 -16.38 -10.46 -16.06
N HIS A 86 -16.27 -11.38 -17.02
CA HIS A 86 -15.57 -12.64 -16.82
C HIS A 86 -14.07 -12.40 -16.60
N GLY A 87 -13.48 -13.05 -15.59
CA GLY A 87 -12.07 -12.89 -15.21
C GLY A 87 -11.07 -13.61 -16.12
N GLY A 88 -11.37 -13.71 -17.42
CA GLY A 88 -10.47 -14.26 -18.43
C GLY A 88 -9.48 -13.19 -18.90
N PRO A 89 -8.15 -13.43 -18.91
CA PRO A 89 -7.16 -12.43 -19.32
C PRO A 89 -7.43 -11.80 -20.69
N PHE A 90 -7.84 -12.61 -21.68
CA PHE A 90 -8.16 -12.13 -23.02
C PHE A 90 -9.37 -11.19 -23.01
N VAL A 91 -10.45 -11.56 -22.31
CA VAL A 91 -11.68 -10.77 -22.21
C VAL A 91 -11.41 -9.42 -21.53
N LEU A 92 -10.72 -9.44 -20.39
CA LEU A 92 -10.34 -8.23 -19.67
C LEU A 92 -9.46 -7.30 -20.51
N GLN A 93 -8.51 -7.87 -21.25
CA GLN A 93 -7.64 -7.12 -22.14
C GLN A 93 -8.43 -6.48 -23.29
N SER A 94 -9.35 -7.19 -23.93
CA SER A 94 -10.21 -6.64 -24.99
C SER A 94 -11.08 -5.48 -24.50
N VAL A 95 -11.66 -5.60 -23.30
CA VAL A 95 -12.46 -4.52 -22.70
C VAL A 95 -11.58 -3.32 -22.32
N LEU A 96 -10.37 -3.55 -21.79
CA LEU A 96 -9.42 -2.49 -21.50
C LEU A 96 -8.98 -1.77 -22.78
N GLU A 97 -8.64 -2.50 -23.84
CA GLU A 97 -8.27 -1.93 -25.15
C GLU A 97 -9.39 -1.05 -25.70
N ARG A 98 -10.64 -1.49 -25.56
CA ARG A 98 -11.79 -0.66 -25.93
C ARG A 98 -11.87 0.63 -25.11
N CYS A 99 -11.56 0.60 -23.82
CA CYS A 99 -11.48 1.81 -23.01
C CYS A 99 -10.39 2.78 -23.55
N LEU A 100 -9.25 2.24 -23.96
CA LEU A 100 -8.14 3.03 -24.51
C LEU A 100 -8.51 3.65 -25.87
N GLN A 101 -9.19 2.90 -26.75
CA GLN A 101 -9.71 3.40 -28.02
C GLN A 101 -10.69 4.57 -27.84
N LEU A 102 -11.48 4.57 -26.76
CA LEU A 102 -12.38 5.66 -26.40
C LEU A 102 -11.66 6.88 -25.77
N GLY A 103 -10.34 6.83 -25.64
CA GLY A 103 -9.50 7.94 -25.21
C GLY A 103 -9.01 7.87 -23.77
N ALA A 104 -9.17 6.73 -23.08
CA ALA A 104 -8.51 6.53 -21.80
C ALA A 104 -7.01 6.26 -22.00
N ARG A 105 -6.19 6.64 -21.02
CA ARG A 105 -4.78 6.24 -20.91
C ARG A 105 -4.66 5.07 -19.92
N PRO A 106 -3.70 4.13 -20.09
CA PRO A 106 -3.38 3.18 -19.02
C PRO A 106 -2.97 3.92 -17.73
N ALA A 107 -3.53 3.52 -16.60
CA ALA A 107 -3.17 4.07 -15.30
C ALA A 107 -1.72 3.68 -14.91
N GLU A 108 -1.00 4.59 -14.27
CA GLU A 108 0.29 4.31 -13.65
C GLU A 108 0.11 3.50 -12.34
N PRO A 109 1.16 2.79 -11.87
CA PRO A 109 1.14 2.14 -10.56
C PRO A 109 0.72 3.11 -9.45
N GLY A 110 -0.31 2.73 -8.68
CA GLY A 110 -0.84 3.53 -7.58
C GLY A 110 -1.61 4.79 -8.00
N GLU A 111 -1.85 5.05 -9.29
CA GLU A 111 -2.41 6.31 -9.75
C GLU A 111 -3.82 6.59 -9.21
N PHE A 112 -4.67 5.57 -9.06
CA PHE A 112 -6.01 5.76 -8.46
C PHE A 112 -5.93 6.25 -7.00
N SER A 113 -5.07 5.64 -6.18
CA SER A 113 -4.85 6.07 -4.79
C SER A 113 -4.17 7.45 -4.73
N ARG A 114 -3.23 7.73 -5.65
CA ARG A 114 -2.62 9.06 -5.81
C ARG A 114 -3.67 10.14 -6.10
N ARG A 115 -4.60 9.88 -7.02
CA ARG A 115 -5.71 10.81 -7.32
C ARG A 115 -6.64 10.98 -6.12
N ALA A 116 -6.97 9.90 -5.40
CA ALA A 116 -7.74 9.97 -4.17
C ALA A 116 -7.08 10.90 -3.13
N PHE A 117 -5.76 10.78 -2.95
CA PHE A 117 -4.98 11.68 -2.08
C PHE A 117 -5.02 13.15 -2.57
N LEU A 118 -4.74 13.38 -3.86
CA LEU A 118 -4.74 14.73 -4.44
C LEU A 118 -6.11 15.42 -4.37
N ASN A 119 -7.19 14.65 -4.42
CA ASN A 119 -8.57 15.14 -4.27
C ASN A 119 -9.05 15.20 -2.82
N GLY A 120 -8.17 14.97 -1.84
CA GLY A 120 -8.49 15.04 -0.41
C GLY A 120 -9.47 13.95 0.06
N LYS A 121 -9.60 12.85 -0.68
CA LYS A 121 -10.40 11.68 -0.26
C LYS A 121 -9.68 10.88 0.83
N LEU A 122 -8.36 10.89 0.78
CA LEU A 122 -7.45 10.21 1.69
C LEU A 122 -6.31 11.17 2.03
N ASP A 123 -5.72 11.05 3.21
CA ASP A 123 -4.37 11.57 3.46
C ASP A 123 -3.29 10.57 3.01
N LEU A 124 -2.02 10.97 3.14
CA LEU A 124 -0.90 10.16 2.66
C LEU A 124 -0.79 8.83 3.43
N ALA A 125 -0.98 8.84 4.75
CA ALA A 125 -0.88 7.64 5.56
C ALA A 125 -2.01 6.66 5.23
N GLN A 126 -3.21 7.17 4.96
CA GLN A 126 -4.33 6.35 4.49
C GLN A 126 -4.07 5.77 3.09
N ALA A 127 -3.46 6.54 2.18
CA ALA A 127 -3.11 6.05 0.85
C ALA A 127 -2.05 4.94 0.91
N GLU A 128 -1.03 5.07 1.76
CA GLU A 128 -0.02 4.03 2.01
C GLU A 128 -0.64 2.79 2.65
N ALA A 129 -1.57 2.96 3.60
CA ALA A 129 -2.25 1.86 4.26
C ALA A 129 -3.09 0.97 3.33
N ILE A 130 -3.47 1.46 2.14
CA ILE A 130 -4.12 0.62 1.11
C ILE A 130 -3.15 -0.47 0.62
N ALA A 131 -1.90 -0.09 0.32
CA ALA A 131 -0.89 -1.05 -0.10
C ALA A 131 -0.59 -2.03 1.04
N ASP A 132 -0.40 -1.51 2.27
CA ASP A 132 -0.14 -2.34 3.44
C ASP A 132 -1.26 -3.35 3.72
N LEU A 133 -2.51 -3.00 3.43
CA LEU A 133 -3.65 -3.90 3.58
C LEU A 133 -3.68 -4.99 2.50
N ILE A 134 -3.33 -4.64 1.25
CA ILE A 134 -3.27 -5.58 0.13
C ILE A 134 -2.13 -6.59 0.34
N ASP A 135 -0.99 -6.11 0.83
CA ASP A 135 0.23 -6.91 1.04
C ASP A 135 0.25 -7.60 2.42
N ALA A 136 -0.79 -7.43 3.25
CA ALA A 136 -0.80 -7.91 4.62
C ALA A 136 -0.65 -9.43 4.70
N GLY A 137 0.52 -9.87 5.17
CA GLY A 137 0.80 -11.29 5.38
C GLY A 137 0.04 -11.90 6.57
N SER A 138 -0.30 -11.11 7.59
CA SER A 138 -0.93 -11.61 8.82
C SER A 138 -2.21 -10.85 9.19
N ARG A 139 -3.06 -11.47 10.01
CA ARG A 139 -4.29 -10.82 10.52
C ARG A 139 -3.98 -9.56 11.31
N GLN A 140 -2.85 -9.54 12.01
CA GLN A 140 -2.45 -8.39 12.82
C GLN A 140 -1.96 -7.23 11.94
N ALA A 141 -1.17 -7.53 10.89
CA ALA A 141 -0.79 -6.54 9.88
C ALA A 141 -2.03 -5.94 9.18
N ALA A 142 -2.95 -6.78 8.72
CA ALA A 142 -4.20 -6.34 8.09
C ALA A 142 -5.03 -5.44 9.01
N ARG A 143 -5.18 -5.82 10.29
CA ARG A 143 -5.90 -5.02 11.28
C ARG A 143 -5.22 -3.68 11.56
N SER A 144 -3.89 -3.64 11.56
CA SER A 144 -3.12 -2.40 11.71
C SER A 144 -3.34 -1.47 10.51
N ALA A 145 -3.21 -1.99 9.29
CA ALA A 145 -3.44 -1.25 8.05
C ALA A 145 -4.88 -0.69 7.98
N LEU A 146 -5.89 -1.48 8.36
CA LEU A 146 -7.29 -1.03 8.43
C LEU A 146 -7.48 0.16 9.38
N ARG A 147 -6.87 0.14 10.57
CA ARG A 147 -6.95 1.25 11.53
C ARG A 147 -6.31 2.53 11.00
N THR A 148 -5.19 2.41 10.30
CA THR A 148 -4.56 3.54 9.61
C THR A 148 -5.46 4.07 8.50
N LEU A 149 -6.05 3.17 7.69
CA LEU A 149 -6.99 3.52 6.63
C LEU A 149 -8.26 4.23 7.16
N GLU A 150 -8.77 3.83 8.33
CA GLU A 150 -9.86 4.50 9.06
C GLU A 150 -9.48 5.87 9.65
N GLY A 151 -8.20 6.27 9.51
CA GLY A 151 -7.67 7.55 9.91
C GLY A 151 -7.31 7.63 11.40
N GLU A 152 -7.16 6.50 12.11
CA GLU A 152 -6.78 6.51 13.53
C GLU A 152 -5.40 7.17 13.74
N PHE A 153 -4.43 6.81 12.90
CA PHE A 153 -3.09 7.37 12.93
C PHE A 153 -3.09 8.87 12.60
N SER A 154 -3.81 9.26 11.55
CA SER A 154 -3.96 10.64 11.11
C SER A 154 -4.60 11.54 12.17
N LYS A 155 -5.59 11.01 12.91
CA LYS A 155 -6.21 11.72 14.05
C LYS A 155 -5.19 11.97 15.16
N LYS A 156 -4.31 11.02 15.47
CA LYS A 156 -3.25 11.21 16.49
C LYS A 156 -2.26 12.29 16.05
N LEU A 157 -1.78 12.24 14.81
CA LEU A 157 -0.88 13.25 14.26
C LEU A 157 -1.52 14.64 14.16
N THR A 158 -2.80 14.70 13.80
CA THR A 158 -3.53 15.98 13.71
C THR A 158 -3.63 16.64 15.08
N ARG A 159 -3.94 15.89 16.14
CA ARG A 159 -3.95 16.42 17.51
C ARG A 159 -2.59 16.95 17.96
N LEU A 160 -1.51 16.21 17.66
CA LEU A 160 -0.14 16.66 17.93
C LEU A 160 0.19 17.96 17.19
N LYS A 161 -0.15 18.02 15.90
CA LYS A 161 0.04 19.21 15.05
C LYS A 161 -0.73 20.41 15.59
N GLU A 162 -2.01 20.24 15.96
CA GLU A 162 -2.84 21.30 16.54
C GLU A 162 -2.23 21.81 17.86
N GLY A 163 -1.77 20.92 18.73
CA GLY A 163 -1.08 21.30 19.96
C GLY A 163 0.21 22.08 19.71
N LEU A 164 1.01 21.69 18.71
CA LEU A 164 2.22 22.42 18.32
C LEU A 164 1.90 23.79 17.74
N VAL A 165 0.86 23.91 16.91
CA VAL A 165 0.40 25.21 16.40
C VAL A 165 -0.02 26.12 17.55
N HIS A 166 -0.73 25.60 18.55
CA HIS A 166 -1.11 26.36 19.74
C HIS A 166 0.10 26.83 20.55
N LEU A 167 1.09 25.97 20.77
CA LEU A 167 2.33 26.37 21.44
C LEU A 167 3.10 27.43 20.64
N ARG A 168 3.18 27.26 19.32
CA ARG A 168 3.83 28.24 18.44
C ARG A 168 3.16 29.62 18.55
N MET A 169 1.83 29.68 18.56
CA MET A 169 1.10 30.95 18.73
C MET A 169 1.44 31.63 20.07
N LEU A 170 1.59 30.86 21.15
CA LEU A 170 1.98 31.43 22.46
C LEU A 170 3.38 32.04 22.43
N VAL A 171 4.34 31.38 21.76
CA VAL A 171 5.72 31.88 21.63
C VAL A 171 5.78 33.09 20.70
N GLU A 172 5.05 33.08 19.59
CA GLU A 172 4.99 34.21 18.66
C GLU A 172 4.42 35.46 19.34
N ALA A 173 3.38 35.32 20.16
CA ALA A 173 2.81 36.42 20.92
C ALA A 173 3.82 37.09 21.88
N THR A 174 4.75 36.31 22.47
CA THR A 174 5.82 36.87 23.31
C THR A 174 6.90 37.58 22.49
N LEU A 175 7.25 37.06 21.31
CA LEU A 175 8.29 37.67 20.48
C LEU A 175 7.93 39.09 19.99
N ASP A 176 6.63 39.39 19.87
CA ASP A 176 6.14 40.71 19.46
C ASP A 176 6.21 41.76 20.60
N PHE A 177 6.28 41.35 21.88
CA PHE A 177 6.19 42.25 23.05
C PHE A 177 7.15 41.90 24.21
N PRO A 178 8.48 42.06 24.03
CA PRO A 178 9.52 41.51 24.90
C PRO A 178 9.56 41.99 26.38
N GLU A 179 8.78 43.02 26.74
CA GLU A 179 8.86 43.65 28.07
C GLU A 179 7.92 43.00 29.12
N GLU A 180 7.01 42.08 28.73
CA GLU A 180 6.00 41.44 29.63
C GLU A 180 6.09 39.88 29.69
N ASP A 181 7.12 39.28 29.10
CA ASP A 181 7.04 37.93 28.47
C ASP A 181 7.04 36.68 29.36
N ILE A 182 7.80 36.63 30.45
CA ILE A 182 8.01 35.35 31.18
C ILE A 182 6.73 34.91 31.90
N ASP A 183 5.98 35.88 32.44
CA ASP A 183 4.77 35.66 33.23
C ASP A 183 3.60 35.12 32.36
N PHE A 184 3.61 35.42 31.05
CA PHE A 184 2.57 34.95 30.11
C PHE A 184 2.72 33.46 29.77
N LEU A 185 3.93 32.99 29.45
CA LEU A 185 4.17 31.58 29.13
C LEU A 185 3.97 30.66 30.34
N GLU A 186 4.32 31.14 31.54
CA GLU A 186 4.04 30.44 32.79
C GLU A 186 2.54 30.37 33.08
N LYS A 187 1.81 31.49 32.96
CA LYS A 187 0.33 31.50 33.11
C LYS A 187 -0.37 30.60 32.09
N ALA A 188 0.16 30.50 30.87
CA ALA A 188 -0.39 29.64 29.82
C ALA A 188 -0.01 28.16 29.96
N ASP A 189 0.86 27.81 30.93
CA ASP A 189 1.46 26.49 31.11
C ASP A 189 2.08 25.93 29.82
N ALA A 190 2.87 26.75 29.13
CA ALA A 190 3.52 26.35 27.88
C ALA A 190 4.44 25.13 28.08
N TRP A 191 5.16 25.08 29.21
CA TRP A 191 6.04 23.95 29.56
C TRP A 191 5.27 22.65 29.82
N GLY A 192 4.15 22.69 30.55
CA GLY A 192 3.31 21.52 30.78
C GLY A 192 2.72 20.99 29.48
N ARG A 193 2.19 21.87 28.62
CA ARG A 193 1.70 21.51 27.28
C ARG A 193 2.77 20.86 26.42
N LEU A 194 4.00 21.40 26.42
CA LEU A 194 5.11 20.81 25.67
C LEU A 194 5.47 19.41 26.18
N ARG A 195 5.49 19.20 27.50
CA ARG A 195 5.73 17.87 28.09
C ARG A 195 4.65 16.87 27.67
N VAL A 196 3.39 17.28 27.68
CA VAL A 196 2.26 16.44 27.24
C VAL A 196 2.41 16.05 25.77
N LEU A 197 2.71 17.01 24.89
CA LEU A 197 2.93 16.72 23.46
C LEU A 197 4.14 15.82 23.24
N SER A 198 5.22 16.02 24.00
CA SER A 198 6.40 15.17 23.94
C SER A 198 6.08 13.73 24.33
N ALA A 199 5.32 13.52 25.41
CA ALA A 199 4.88 12.19 25.84
C ALA A 199 4.00 11.52 24.77
N GLN A 200 3.01 12.24 24.23
CA GLN A 200 2.15 11.74 23.16
C GLN A 200 2.95 11.37 21.90
N LEU A 201 3.97 12.14 21.54
CA LEU A 201 4.85 11.83 20.41
C LEU A 201 5.64 10.55 20.67
N HIS A 202 6.19 10.37 21.88
CA HIS A 202 6.89 9.14 22.26
C HIS A 202 5.97 7.91 22.18
N ASP A 203 4.71 8.02 22.62
CA ASP A 203 3.74 6.94 22.52
C ASP A 203 3.46 6.56 21.05
N VAL A 204 3.32 7.57 20.18
CA VAL A 204 3.15 7.34 18.73
C VAL A 204 4.37 6.62 18.16
N LEU A 205 5.59 7.10 18.45
CA LEU A 205 6.84 6.48 18.00
C LEU A 205 7.05 5.06 18.54
N ALA A 206 6.61 4.77 19.76
CA ALA A 206 6.68 3.42 20.30
C ALA A 206 5.73 2.47 19.55
N SER A 207 4.52 2.94 19.23
CA SER A 207 3.53 2.14 18.51
C SER A 207 3.91 1.83 17.05
N THR A 208 4.66 2.72 16.38
CA THR A 208 5.08 2.50 14.98
C THR A 208 6.12 1.39 14.84
N ARG A 209 6.99 1.18 15.83
CA ARG A 209 7.98 0.09 15.80
C ARG A 209 7.34 -1.28 15.63
N GLN A 210 6.22 -1.51 16.33
CA GLN A 210 5.46 -2.74 16.21
C GLN A 210 4.80 -2.86 14.83
N GLY A 211 4.35 -1.75 14.25
CA GLY A 211 3.78 -1.71 12.90
C GLY A 211 4.81 -2.05 11.81
N VAL A 212 6.02 -1.50 11.93
CA VAL A 212 7.14 -1.82 11.01
C VAL A 212 7.49 -3.29 11.07
N LEU A 213 7.65 -3.85 12.28
CA LEU A 213 7.93 -5.29 12.46
C LEU A 213 6.87 -6.19 11.81
N LEU A 214 5.59 -5.83 11.93
CA LEU A 214 4.50 -6.61 11.34
C LEU A 214 4.42 -6.49 9.82
N ARG A 215 4.96 -5.40 9.26
CA ARG A 215 4.94 -5.11 7.81
C ARG A 215 6.17 -5.68 7.11
N GLU A 216 7.34 -5.30 7.60
CA GLU A 216 8.64 -5.65 7.00
C GLU A 216 9.10 -7.03 7.44
N GLY A 217 8.65 -7.50 8.61
CA GLY A 217 9.12 -8.74 9.20
C GLY A 217 10.47 -8.58 9.89
N LEU A 218 11.16 -9.70 10.06
CA LEU A 218 12.53 -9.76 10.57
C LEU A 218 13.41 -10.53 9.59
N ASP A 219 14.60 -10.00 9.30
CA ASP A 219 15.64 -10.74 8.58
C ASP A 219 16.39 -11.64 9.57
N VAL A 220 16.24 -12.96 9.43
CA VAL A 220 16.83 -13.97 10.32
C VAL A 220 17.83 -14.82 9.53
N VAL A 221 19.08 -14.79 9.96
CA VAL A 221 20.18 -15.52 9.30
C VAL A 221 20.41 -16.85 10.01
N LEU A 222 20.36 -17.98 9.29
CA LEU A 222 20.68 -19.28 9.88
C LEU A 222 22.19 -19.55 9.79
N ILE A 223 22.90 -19.51 10.92
CA ILE A 223 24.34 -19.81 11.00
C ILE A 223 24.59 -21.25 11.45
N GLY A 224 25.62 -21.90 10.89
CA GLY A 224 26.08 -23.21 11.37
C GLY A 224 27.11 -23.85 10.45
N GLN A 225 27.75 -24.92 10.91
CA GLN A 225 28.73 -25.67 10.09
C GLN A 225 28.06 -26.29 8.83
N PRO A 226 28.83 -26.73 7.81
CA PRO A 226 28.27 -27.51 6.71
C PRO A 226 27.55 -28.76 7.21
N ASN A 227 26.45 -29.15 6.57
CA ASN A 227 25.67 -30.37 6.85
C ASN A 227 25.05 -30.49 8.26
N VAL A 228 24.97 -29.41 9.04
CA VAL A 228 24.27 -29.41 10.36
C VAL A 228 22.74 -29.38 10.26
N GLY A 229 22.21 -29.44 9.05
CA GLY A 229 20.76 -29.44 8.80
C GLY A 229 20.11 -28.06 8.67
N LYS A 230 20.86 -26.99 8.36
CA LYS A 230 20.31 -25.64 8.12
C LYS A 230 19.19 -25.64 7.07
N SER A 231 19.48 -26.17 5.88
CA SER A 231 18.50 -26.27 4.79
C SER A 231 17.36 -27.24 5.14
N SER A 232 17.61 -28.25 5.97
CA SER A 232 16.54 -29.13 6.47
C SER A 232 15.59 -28.41 7.43
N LEU A 233 16.13 -27.58 8.34
CA LEU A 233 15.35 -26.75 9.25
C LEU A 233 14.55 -25.69 8.48
N LEU A 234 15.17 -25.02 7.51
CA LEU A 234 14.50 -24.05 6.65
C LEU A 234 13.31 -24.70 5.92
N ASN A 235 13.54 -25.83 5.25
CA ASN A 235 12.47 -26.57 4.58
C ASN A 235 11.35 -27.01 5.54
N GLN A 236 11.71 -27.40 6.77
CA GLN A 236 10.71 -27.78 7.76
C GLN A 236 9.91 -26.57 8.25
N LEU A 237 10.55 -25.44 8.52
CA LEU A 237 9.90 -24.19 8.90
C LEU A 237 9.02 -23.63 7.76
N ALA A 238 9.48 -23.71 6.52
CA ALA A 238 8.69 -23.36 5.34
C ALA A 238 7.46 -24.28 5.16
N GLY A 239 7.53 -25.52 5.64
CA GLY A 239 6.42 -26.48 5.63
C GLY A 239 5.37 -26.27 6.75
N PHE A 240 5.69 -25.48 7.78
CA PHE A 240 4.75 -25.08 8.83
C PHE A 240 4.27 -23.65 8.52
N ASP A 241 3.10 -23.53 7.87
CA ASP A 241 2.43 -22.25 7.60
C ASP A 241 3.11 -21.28 6.60
N ALA A 242 3.66 -21.78 5.48
CA ALA A 242 3.97 -20.90 4.35
C ALA A 242 2.69 -20.21 3.85
N ALA A 243 2.50 -18.96 4.23
CA ALA A 243 1.67 -18.03 3.49
C ALA A 243 2.36 -17.83 2.14
N ILE A 244 1.90 -18.55 1.11
CA ILE A 244 2.43 -18.44 -0.25
C ILE A 244 2.23 -16.99 -0.72
N VAL A 245 3.25 -16.14 -0.55
CA VAL A 245 3.30 -14.82 -1.19
C VAL A 245 3.74 -15.08 -2.61
N THR A 246 2.82 -14.79 -3.54
CA THR A 246 2.92 -15.15 -4.96
C THR A 246 4.16 -14.54 -5.61
N GLU A 247 4.84 -15.32 -6.45
CA GLU A 247 5.83 -14.84 -7.41
C GLU A 247 5.14 -13.95 -8.46
N VAL A 248 5.13 -12.63 -8.25
CA VAL A 248 4.77 -11.70 -9.33
C VAL A 248 6.05 -11.35 -10.08
N ALA A 249 6.17 -11.88 -11.30
CA ALA A 249 7.28 -11.59 -12.21
C ALA A 249 7.38 -10.07 -12.46
N GLY A 250 8.42 -9.44 -11.92
CA GLY A 250 8.64 -8.00 -12.03
C GLY A 250 9.32 -7.35 -10.83
N THR A 251 9.34 -8.00 -9.66
CA THR A 251 10.11 -7.53 -8.49
C THR A 251 11.59 -7.89 -8.66
N THR A 252 12.26 -7.23 -9.61
CA THR A 252 13.71 -7.34 -9.75
C THR A 252 14.39 -6.61 -8.59
N ARG A 253 14.70 -7.37 -7.55
CA ARG A 253 15.97 -7.35 -6.79
C ARG A 253 15.82 -8.24 -5.57
N ASP A 254 16.78 -9.13 -5.42
CA ASP A 254 17.10 -9.92 -4.22
C ASP A 254 16.55 -11.36 -4.21
N THR A 255 17.53 -12.27 -4.16
CA THR A 255 17.54 -13.63 -3.62
C THR A 255 16.20 -14.16 -3.12
N LEU A 256 15.78 -15.34 -3.61
CA LEU A 256 14.69 -16.17 -3.07
C LEU A 256 14.62 -16.07 -1.53
N ARG A 257 13.76 -15.19 -1.02
CA ARG A 257 13.43 -15.05 0.40
C ARG A 257 12.20 -15.92 0.63
N GLU A 258 12.35 -17.06 1.27
CA GLU A 258 11.21 -17.83 1.74
C GLU A 258 10.69 -17.17 3.02
N ALA A 259 9.58 -16.43 2.91
CA ALA A 259 8.96 -15.76 4.04
C ALA A 259 8.05 -16.74 4.79
N ILE A 260 8.47 -17.13 5.99
CA ILE A 260 7.61 -17.87 6.93
C ILE A 260 6.91 -16.89 7.87
N GLN A 261 5.88 -17.33 8.57
CA GLN A 261 5.23 -16.50 9.61
C GLN A 261 5.27 -17.22 10.95
N ILE A 262 5.72 -16.50 11.98
CA ILE A 262 5.65 -16.98 13.37
C ILE A 262 4.86 -15.95 14.17
N GLU A 263 3.76 -16.39 14.80
CA GLU A 263 2.86 -15.53 15.59
C GLU A 263 2.40 -14.26 14.82
N GLY A 264 2.28 -14.37 13.49
CA GLY A 264 1.85 -13.28 12.61
C GLY A 264 2.93 -12.23 12.27
N VAL A 265 4.18 -12.45 12.64
CA VAL A 265 5.34 -11.67 12.17
C VAL A 265 5.99 -12.40 10.99
N PRO A 266 6.14 -11.76 9.81
CA PRO A 266 6.91 -12.33 8.72
C PRO A 266 8.38 -12.51 9.12
N LEU A 267 8.98 -13.65 8.82
CA LEU A 267 10.40 -13.90 8.97
C LEU A 267 11.01 -14.20 7.60
N HIS A 268 12.01 -13.43 7.21
CA HIS A 268 12.81 -13.67 6.02
C HIS A 268 14.00 -14.50 6.43
N LEU A 269 13.92 -15.81 6.16
CA LEU A 269 15.03 -16.72 6.46
C LEU A 269 16.10 -16.61 5.38
N ILE A 270 17.34 -16.40 5.81
CA ILE A 270 18.51 -16.37 4.94
C ILE A 270 19.35 -17.63 5.23
N ASP A 271 19.34 -18.59 4.29
CA ASP A 271 20.25 -19.74 4.35
C ASP A 271 21.68 -19.30 4.01
N THR A 272 22.64 -19.73 4.80
CA THR A 272 24.04 -19.34 4.65
C THR A 272 24.92 -20.52 4.32
N ALA A 273 25.97 -20.28 3.53
CA ALA A 273 27.04 -21.27 3.38
C ALA A 273 27.67 -21.52 4.75
N GLY A 274 27.99 -22.78 5.07
CA GLY A 274 28.59 -23.12 6.35
C GLY A 274 29.92 -22.39 6.57
N LEU A 275 30.07 -21.74 7.72
CA LEU A 275 31.28 -20.98 8.04
C LEU A 275 32.46 -21.97 8.24
N ARG A 276 33.43 -21.96 7.30
CA ARG A 276 34.72 -22.66 7.43
C ARG A 276 35.81 -21.96 6.62
N GLU A 277 37.08 -22.21 6.94
CA GLU A 277 38.19 -21.81 6.07
C GLU A 277 38.26 -22.74 4.85
N THR A 278 38.31 -22.15 3.65
CA THR A 278 38.31 -22.89 2.38
C THR A 278 39.11 -22.15 1.31
N THR A 279 39.76 -22.90 0.43
CA THR A 279 40.50 -22.39 -0.73
C THR A 279 39.64 -22.35 -2.00
N ASP A 280 38.43 -22.90 -1.97
CA ASP A 280 37.49 -22.86 -3.09
C ASP A 280 36.89 -21.46 -3.26
N ARG A 281 37.04 -20.90 -4.46
CA ARG A 281 36.60 -19.55 -4.81
C ARG A 281 35.08 -19.38 -4.73
N VAL A 282 34.30 -20.41 -5.05
CA VAL A 282 32.83 -20.38 -4.97
C VAL A 282 32.40 -20.35 -3.51
N GLU A 283 33.07 -21.13 -2.68
CA GLU A 283 32.76 -21.24 -1.26
C GLU A 283 33.18 -20.01 -0.46
N GLN A 284 34.32 -19.39 -0.81
CA GLN A 284 34.72 -18.07 -0.30
C GLN A 284 33.70 -16.98 -0.62
N LEU A 285 33.10 -17.01 -1.82
CA LEU A 285 32.04 -16.08 -2.20
C LEU A 285 30.76 -16.31 -1.37
N GLY A 286 30.46 -17.57 -1.08
CA GLY A 286 29.38 -17.98 -0.17
C GLY A 286 29.58 -17.44 1.24
N ILE A 287 30.78 -17.60 1.80
CA ILE A 287 31.13 -17.09 3.15
C ILE A 287 31.08 -15.55 3.18
N ALA A 288 31.58 -14.87 2.16
CA ALA A 288 31.50 -13.41 2.07
C ALA A 288 30.05 -12.91 2.02
N ARG A 289 29.15 -13.63 1.32
CA ARG A 289 27.71 -13.35 1.33
C ARG A 289 27.07 -13.61 2.70
N THR A 290 27.48 -14.67 3.40
CA THR A 290 27.06 -14.93 4.79
C THR A 290 27.39 -13.76 5.72
N TRP A 291 28.62 -13.23 5.65
CA TRP A 291 29.02 -12.08 6.46
C TRP A 291 28.23 -10.82 6.12
N ALA A 292 28.01 -10.54 4.83
CA ALA A 292 27.22 -9.39 4.40
C ALA A 292 25.74 -9.49 4.81
N ALA A 293 25.19 -10.71 4.90
CA ALA A 293 23.85 -10.95 5.42
C ALA A 293 23.78 -10.73 6.94
N LEU A 294 24.78 -11.18 7.69
CA LEU A 294 24.86 -11.00 9.15
C LEU A 294 24.91 -9.54 9.58
N GLU A 295 25.58 -8.67 8.82
CA GLU A 295 25.61 -7.23 9.12
C GLU A 295 24.25 -6.54 8.98
N LYS A 296 23.33 -7.14 8.21
CA LYS A 296 22.00 -6.59 7.91
C LYS A 296 20.87 -7.32 8.64
N ALA A 297 21.17 -8.41 9.32
CA ALA A 297 20.18 -9.25 9.97
C ALA A 297 19.69 -8.62 11.27
N ASP A 298 18.40 -8.75 11.55
CA ASP A 298 17.83 -8.43 12.85
C ASP A 298 18.19 -9.49 13.90
N MET A 299 18.39 -10.74 13.45
CA MET A 299 18.71 -11.88 14.30
C MET A 299 19.54 -12.94 13.53
N ALA A 300 20.39 -13.69 14.24
CA ALA A 300 21.18 -14.78 13.66
C ALA A 300 21.37 -15.97 14.62
#